data_AF-A0A919W0M9-F1
#
_entry.id   AF-A0A919W0M9-F1
#
_cell.length_a   1.000
_cell.length_b   1.000
_cell.length_c   1.000
_cell.angle_alpha   90.00
_cell.angle_beta   90.00
_cell.angle_gamma   90.00
#
_symmetry.space_group_name_H-M   'P 1'
#
loop_
_entity.id
_entity.type
_entity.pdbx_description
1 polymer ?
#
loop_
_entity_poly.entity_id
_entity_poly.type
_entity_poly.pdbx_seq_one_letter_code
_entity_poly.pdbx_strand_id
1 'polypeptide(L)'
;MAVLRRDFGGTCGTITAYRTGSGQKVHLSVSGDPTSTPLGRTFDSVIAAAESDNARLLLRDGAGAPIGRVRFGQLTPMTTDAAPAFDPIRNAPRDLHPSGTIHGTRAFAYRLGQRWRGARPANPDPGAVTRTATLS
;
A
#
# COMPACT_ATOMS: atom_id res chain seq x y z
N MET A 1 5.27 6.91 25.67
CA MET A 1 5.66 7.75 24.51
C MET A 1 6.10 6.83 23.38
N ALA A 2 5.44 6.85 22.23
CA ALA A 2 5.94 6.12 21.06
C ALA A 2 7.13 6.89 20.47
N VAL A 3 8.33 6.32 20.53
CA VAL A 3 9.48 6.87 19.81
C VAL A 3 9.20 6.70 18.31
N LEU A 4 9.21 7.81 17.56
CA LEU A 4 9.09 7.76 16.11
C LEU A 4 10.36 7.13 15.55
N ARG A 5 10.29 5.82 15.31
CA ARG A 5 11.40 5.05 14.76
C ARG A 5 11.46 5.34 13.25
N ARG A 6 12.45 6.15 12.83
CA ARG A 6 12.73 6.44 11.43
C ARG A 6 13.56 5.30 10.81
N ASP A 7 12.93 4.16 10.60
CA ASP A 7 13.53 3.04 9.88
C ASP A 7 12.53 2.38 8.93
N PHE A 8 13.03 1.60 7.96
CA PHE A 8 12.23 0.96 6.92
C PHE A 8 11.36 -0.20 7.45
N GLY A 9 11.54 -0.59 8.71
CA GLY A 9 10.70 -1.58 9.40
C GLY A 9 9.54 -0.96 10.18
N GLY A 10 9.40 0.37 10.17
CA GLY A 10 8.32 1.08 10.84
C GLY A 10 6.93 0.65 10.36
N THR A 11 5.95 0.73 11.25
CA THR A 11 4.57 0.37 10.91
C THR A 11 3.94 1.44 10.03
N CYS A 12 3.44 1.02 8.86
CA CYS A 12 2.63 1.83 7.97
C CYS A 12 1.23 1.21 7.90
N GLY A 13 0.19 2.03 8.03
CA GLY A 13 -1.19 1.56 8.07
C GLY A 13 -2.12 2.35 7.15
N THR A 14 -3.28 1.77 6.88
CA THR A 14 -4.34 2.43 6.13
C THR A 14 -5.00 3.49 7.03
N ILE A 15 -4.97 4.76 6.60
CA ILE A 15 -5.62 5.88 7.30
C ILE A 15 -7.14 5.71 7.27
N THR A 16 -7.70 5.21 6.16
CA THR A 16 -9.12 4.96 5.96
C THR A 16 -9.40 3.47 5.88
N ALA A 17 -10.53 3.04 6.44
CA ALA A 17 -10.98 1.66 6.34
C ALA A 17 -11.34 1.31 4.89
N TYR A 18 -11.09 0.06 4.52
CA TYR A 18 -11.74 -0.59 3.39
C TYR A 18 -12.99 -1.32 3.89
N ARG A 19 -13.92 -1.66 2.99
CA ARG A 19 -15.01 -2.58 3.26
C ARG A 19 -14.81 -3.88 2.50
N THR A 20 -15.13 -5.00 3.10
CA THR A 20 -15.19 -6.29 2.39
C THR A 20 -16.42 -6.36 1.49
N GLY A 21 -16.51 -7.38 0.63
CA GLY A 21 -17.74 -7.69 -0.11
C GLY A 21 -18.97 -7.96 0.78
N SER A 22 -18.75 -8.36 2.05
CA SER A 22 -19.79 -8.49 3.07
C SER A 22 -20.12 -7.18 3.81
N GLY A 23 -19.46 -6.07 3.46
CA GLY A 23 -19.67 -4.74 4.03
C GLY A 23 -18.90 -4.46 5.32
N GLN A 24 -18.13 -5.43 5.85
CA GLN A 24 -17.36 -5.27 7.08
C GLN A 24 -16.17 -4.33 6.88
N LYS A 25 -15.90 -3.47 7.87
CA LYS A 25 -14.76 -2.55 7.83
C LYS A 25 -13.46 -3.28 8.16
N VAL A 26 -12.41 -3.03 7.39
CA VAL A 26 -11.09 -3.61 7.56
C VAL A 26 -10.04 -2.50 7.48
N HIS A 27 -9.12 -2.52 8.44
CA HIS A 27 -7.88 -1.76 8.42
C HIS A 27 -6.72 -2.70 8.16
N LEU A 28 -5.72 -2.24 7.42
CA LEU A 28 -4.54 -3.03 7.10
C LEU A 28 -3.30 -2.27 7.59
N SER A 29 -2.31 -3.02 8.04
CA SER A 29 -1.01 -2.47 8.40
C SER A 29 0.11 -3.38 7.96
N VAL A 30 1.27 -2.79 7.73
CA VAL A 30 2.50 -3.48 7.37
C VAL A 30 3.62 -2.99 8.27
N SER A 31 4.49 -3.88 8.73
CA SER A 31 5.71 -3.53 9.47
C SER A 31 6.84 -4.48 9.08
N GLY A 32 8.07 -4.23 9.56
CA GLY A 32 9.16 -5.21 9.46
C GLY A 32 8.72 -6.59 9.95
N ASP A 33 9.08 -7.64 9.21
CA ASP A 33 8.87 -9.01 9.65
C ASP A 33 9.88 -9.34 10.78
N PRO A 34 9.43 -9.69 11.99
CA PRO A 34 10.31 -9.92 13.13
C PRO A 34 11.23 -11.13 12.97
N THR A 35 10.94 -12.01 12.00
CA THR A 35 11.73 -13.21 11.68
C THR A 35 12.75 -12.97 10.56
N SER A 36 12.86 -11.74 10.08
CA SER A 36 13.72 -11.36 8.96
C SER A 36 14.81 -10.35 9.36
N THR A 37 15.79 -10.15 8.49
CA THR A 37 16.84 -9.14 8.71
C THR A 37 16.22 -7.75 8.84
N PRO A 38 16.59 -6.96 9.87
CA PRO A 38 16.11 -5.59 10.00
C PRO A 38 16.48 -4.76 8.77
N LEU A 39 15.47 -4.11 8.17
CA LEU A 39 15.62 -3.32 6.94
C LEU A 39 16.48 -2.05 7.10
N GLY A 40 16.83 -1.68 8.34
CA GLY A 40 17.69 -0.55 8.64
C GLY A 40 17.06 0.81 8.30
N ARG A 41 17.90 1.83 8.19
CA ARG A 41 17.49 3.24 8.00
C ARG A 41 17.89 3.80 6.64
N THR A 42 18.58 3.03 5.81
CA THR A 42 19.10 3.47 4.51
C THR A 42 18.54 2.60 3.39
N PHE A 43 18.56 3.12 2.17
CA PHE A 43 18.13 2.33 1.01
C PHE A 43 19.10 1.18 0.75
N ASP A 44 20.40 1.40 0.95
CA ASP A 44 21.45 0.36 0.83
C ASP A 44 21.20 -0.83 1.77
N SER A 45 20.72 -0.59 3.00
CA SER A 45 20.39 -1.68 3.92
C SER A 45 19.19 -2.50 3.45
N VAL A 46 18.23 -1.86 2.78
CA VAL A 46 17.09 -2.56 2.16
C VAL A 46 17.55 -3.37 0.95
N ILE A 47 18.39 -2.81 0.09
CA ILE A 47 18.94 -3.50 -1.10
C ILE A 47 19.72 -4.74 -0.67
N ALA A 48 20.68 -4.60 0.25
CA ALA A 48 21.48 -5.73 0.73
C ALA A 48 20.62 -6.84 1.38
N ALA A 49 19.57 -6.45 2.11
CA ALA A 49 18.61 -7.41 2.64
C ALA A 49 17.78 -8.08 1.53
N ALA A 50 17.43 -7.37 0.46
CA ALA A 50 16.68 -7.92 -0.67
C ALA A 50 17.51 -8.88 -1.53
N GLU A 51 18.79 -8.56 -1.78
CA GLU A 51 19.74 -9.42 -2.50
C GLU A 51 19.95 -10.77 -1.80
N SER A 52 19.88 -10.78 -0.47
CA SER A 52 19.98 -12.00 0.35
C SER A 52 18.63 -12.69 0.62
N ASP A 53 17.53 -12.28 -0.04
CA ASP A 53 16.18 -12.81 0.17
C ASP A 53 15.65 -12.68 1.62
N ASN A 54 16.11 -11.64 2.31
CA ASN A 54 15.78 -11.40 3.72
C ASN A 54 15.05 -10.09 3.96
N ALA A 55 14.80 -9.27 2.93
CA ALA A 55 13.98 -8.09 3.06
C ALA A 55 12.49 -8.46 3.03
N ARG A 56 11.84 -8.46 4.20
CA ARG A 56 10.44 -8.86 4.35
C ARG A 56 9.66 -7.90 5.25
N LEU A 57 8.41 -7.71 4.89
CA LEU A 57 7.40 -7.06 5.72
C LEU A 57 6.28 -8.02 6.06
N LEU A 58 5.70 -7.88 7.25
CA LEU A 58 4.53 -8.63 7.69
C LEU A 58 3.27 -7.77 7.54
N LEU A 59 2.32 -8.26 6.74
CA LEU A 59 1.00 -7.67 6.58
C LEU A 59 0.08 -8.17 7.70
N ARG A 60 -0.63 -7.26 8.35
CA ARG A 60 -1.56 -7.53 9.44
C ARG A 60 -2.92 -6.86 9.21
N ASP A 61 -3.95 -7.45 9.78
CA ASP A 61 -5.28 -6.85 9.85
C ASP A 61 -5.38 -5.79 10.97
N GLY A 62 -6.59 -5.26 11.18
CA GLY A 62 -6.89 -4.25 12.20
C GLY A 62 -6.83 -4.76 13.64
N ALA A 63 -6.86 -6.08 13.86
CA ALA A 63 -6.67 -6.72 15.16
C ALA A 63 -5.17 -7.05 15.42
N GLY A 64 -4.31 -6.86 14.41
CA GLY A 64 -2.89 -7.17 14.49
C GLY A 64 -2.55 -8.62 14.13
N ALA A 65 -3.52 -9.41 13.65
CA ALA A 65 -3.28 -10.78 13.21
C ALA A 65 -2.50 -10.77 11.88
N PRO A 66 -1.46 -11.61 11.73
CA PRO A 66 -0.72 -11.71 10.48
C PRO A 66 -1.58 -12.35 9.40
N ILE A 67 -1.68 -11.69 8.24
CA ILE A 67 -2.49 -12.16 7.11
C ILE A 67 -1.65 -12.39 5.85
N GLY A 68 -0.37 -11.99 5.85
CA GLY A 68 0.51 -12.24 4.72
C GLY A 68 1.90 -11.65 4.91
N ARG A 69 2.78 -11.91 3.94
CA ARG A 69 4.13 -11.36 3.89
C ARG A 69 4.38 -10.70 2.55
N VAL A 70 5.09 -9.58 2.58
CA VAL A 70 5.61 -8.91 1.40
C VAL A 70 7.11 -9.15 1.37
N ARG A 71 7.61 -9.73 0.28
CA ARG A 71 9.03 -9.93 0.04
C ARG A 71 9.48 -8.89 -0.98
N PHE A 72 10.58 -8.20 -0.68
CA PHE A 72 11.21 -7.34 -1.67
C PHE A 72 11.98 -8.19 -2.67
N GLY A 73 11.74 -7.94 -3.96
CA GLY A 73 12.46 -8.56 -5.06
C GLY A 73 13.74 -7.79 -5.41
N GLN A 74 14.26 -8.06 -6.61
CA GLN A 74 15.41 -7.34 -7.16
C GLN A 74 15.10 -5.86 -7.39
N LEU A 75 16.14 -5.03 -7.32
CA LEU A 75 16.03 -3.61 -7.61
C LEU A 75 15.56 -3.42 -9.06
N THR A 76 14.50 -2.64 -9.23
CA THR A 76 13.95 -2.32 -10.54
C THR A 76 14.68 -1.09 -11.12
N PRO A 77 15.02 -1.05 -12.41
CA PRO A 77 15.64 0.13 -13.03
C PRO A 77 14.78 1.38 -12.82
N MET A 78 15.41 2.55 -12.57
CA MET A 78 14.70 3.80 -12.24
C MET A 78 13.65 4.21 -13.28
N THR A 79 13.89 3.93 -14.56
CA THR A 79 12.93 4.22 -15.64
C THR A 79 11.64 3.41 -15.50
N THR A 80 11.76 2.16 -15.05
CA THR A 80 10.62 1.27 -14.76
C THR A 80 9.97 1.61 -13.43
N ASP A 81 10.73 2.09 -12.43
CA ASP A 81 10.23 2.48 -11.11
C ASP A 81 9.51 3.85 -11.10
N ALA A 82 9.76 4.70 -12.09
CA ALA A 82 9.06 5.99 -12.24
C ALA A 82 7.66 5.86 -12.89
N ALA A 83 7.41 4.74 -13.58
CA ALA A 83 6.15 4.46 -14.28
C ALA A 83 4.95 4.00 -13.40
N PRO A 84 5.10 3.32 -12.24
CA PRO A 84 3.98 2.81 -11.48
C PRO A 84 3.13 3.93 -10.88
N ALA A 85 1.84 3.83 -11.15
CA ALA A 85 0.82 4.73 -10.64
C ALA A 85 0.01 4.01 -9.55
N PHE A 86 0.44 4.12 -8.29
CA PHE A 86 -0.34 3.60 -7.16
C PHE A 86 -1.67 4.37 -7.06
N ASP A 87 -2.80 3.66 -7.20
CA ASP A 87 -4.15 4.18 -7.07
C ASP A 87 -4.93 3.30 -6.07
N PRO A 88 -5.18 3.78 -4.84
CA PRO A 88 -5.82 2.98 -3.79
C PRO A 88 -7.29 2.65 -4.08
N ILE A 89 -7.87 3.19 -5.17
CA ILE A 89 -9.26 2.96 -5.55
C ILE A 89 -9.35 2.07 -6.77
N ARG A 90 -8.65 2.41 -7.85
CA ARG A 90 -8.72 1.64 -9.11
C ARG A 90 -8.01 0.30 -9.04
N ASN A 91 -7.02 0.17 -8.15
CA ASN A 91 -6.28 -1.08 -7.97
C ASN A 91 -6.85 -1.93 -6.83
N ALA A 92 -7.97 -1.54 -6.22
CA ALA A 92 -8.60 -2.34 -5.17
C ALA A 92 -9.25 -3.60 -5.78
N PRO A 93 -9.01 -4.80 -5.22
CA PRO A 93 -9.62 -6.02 -5.70
C PRO A 93 -11.14 -6.00 -5.48
N ARG A 94 -11.88 -6.87 -6.18
CA ARG A 94 -13.35 -6.85 -6.20
C ARG A 94 -14.00 -7.09 -4.83
N ASP A 95 -13.28 -7.68 -3.90
CA ASP A 95 -13.71 -7.99 -2.54
C ASP A 95 -13.29 -6.93 -1.52
N LEU A 96 -12.55 -5.90 -1.94
CA LEU A 96 -12.08 -4.81 -1.09
C LEU A 96 -12.54 -3.46 -1.65
N HIS A 97 -13.22 -2.68 -0.82
CA HIS A 97 -13.97 -1.51 -1.26
C HIS A 97 -13.48 -0.27 -0.51
N PRO A 98 -12.81 0.67 -1.20
CA PRO A 98 -12.59 1.99 -0.65
C PRO A 98 -13.94 2.67 -0.43
N SER A 99 -14.21 3.14 0.79
CA SER A 99 -15.50 3.76 1.16
C SER A 99 -15.33 5.08 1.91
N GLY A 100 -16.26 6.02 1.69
CA GLY A 100 -16.26 7.33 2.33
C GLY A 100 -15.55 8.44 1.55
N THR A 101 -15.80 9.67 1.98
CA THR A 101 -15.42 10.91 1.28
C THR A 101 -13.91 11.08 1.11
N ILE A 102 -13.10 10.67 2.10
CA ILE A 102 -11.63 10.77 2.06
C ILE A 102 -11.03 9.87 0.97
N HIS A 103 -11.60 8.67 0.74
CA HIS A 103 -11.16 7.82 -0.36
C HIS A 103 -11.45 8.53 -1.69
N GLY A 104 -12.67 9.05 -1.88
CA GLY A 104 -13.06 9.78 -3.09
C GLY A 104 -12.15 10.96 -3.45
N THR A 105 -11.78 11.80 -2.46
CA THR A 105 -10.87 12.95 -2.70
C THR A 105 -9.45 12.50 -3.06
N ARG A 106 -8.95 11.43 -2.44
CA ARG A 106 -7.65 10.85 -2.81
C ARG A 106 -7.62 10.36 -4.25
N ALA A 107 -8.67 9.71 -4.75
CA ALA A 107 -8.73 9.27 -6.16
C ALA A 107 -8.49 10.42 -7.14
N PHE A 108 -9.13 11.57 -6.88
CA PHE A 108 -8.97 12.74 -7.73
C PHE A 108 -7.54 13.31 -7.66
N ALA A 109 -7.01 13.45 -6.44
CA ALA A 109 -5.66 13.97 -6.21
C ALA A 109 -4.57 13.06 -6.83
N TYR A 110 -4.66 11.74 -6.66
CA TYR A 110 -3.72 10.79 -7.28
C TYR A 110 -3.75 10.90 -8.80
N ARG A 111 -4.94 10.99 -9.41
CA ARG A 111 -5.06 11.11 -10.87
C ARG A 111 -4.40 12.38 -11.40
N LEU A 112 -4.62 13.51 -10.73
CA LEU A 112 -3.97 14.78 -11.12
C LEU A 112 -2.45 14.70 -10.98
N GLY A 113 -1.95 14.18 -9.85
CA GLY A 113 -0.51 14.02 -9.61
C GLY A 113 0.16 13.04 -10.57
N GLN A 114 -0.52 11.95 -10.95
CA GLN A 114 -0.03 10.99 -11.95
C GLN A 114 0.08 11.65 -13.32
N ARG A 115 -0.98 12.34 -13.77
CA ARG A 115 -0.98 13.07 -15.05
C ARG A 115 0.13 14.13 -15.11
N TRP A 116 0.31 14.90 -14.04
CA TRP A 116 1.34 15.93 -13.98
C TRP A 116 2.76 15.38 -14.13
N ARG A 117 3.02 14.15 -13.64
CA ARG A 117 4.30 13.45 -13.79
C ARG A 117 4.41 12.60 -15.06
N GLY A 118 3.45 12.69 -15.98
CA GLY A 118 3.42 11.90 -17.21
C GLY A 118 3.12 10.40 -17.00
N ALA A 119 2.75 9.98 -15.79
CA ALA A 119 2.37 8.60 -15.52
C ALA A 119 0.97 8.32 -16.08
N ARG A 120 0.78 7.14 -16.68
CA ARG A 120 -0.53 6.68 -17.15
C ARG A 120 -1.26 6.00 -15.98
N PRO A 121 -2.39 6.55 -15.51
CA PRO A 121 -3.20 5.88 -14.50
C PRO A 121 -3.63 4.50 -15.00
N ALA A 122 -3.80 3.54 -14.07
CA ALA A 122 -4.43 2.27 -14.40
C ALA A 122 -5.82 2.52 -15.03
N ASN A 123 -6.21 1.68 -16.00
CA ASN A 123 -7.54 1.75 -16.59
C ASN A 123 -8.60 1.62 -15.49
N PRO A 124 -9.63 2.48 -15.48
CA PRO A 124 -10.66 2.42 -14.45
C PRO A 124 -11.40 1.09 -14.50
N ASP A 125 -11.52 0.40 -13.36
CA ASP A 125 -12.59 -0.57 -13.15
C ASP A 125 -13.88 0.22 -12.85
N PRO A 126 -14.87 0.25 -13.77
CA PRO A 126 -16.11 1.01 -13.57
C PRO A 126 -16.89 0.55 -12.33
N GLY A 127 -16.76 -0.74 -11.97
CA GLY A 127 -17.39 -1.30 -10.79
C GLY A 127 -16.77 -0.81 -9.49
N ALA A 128 -15.45 -0.61 -9.45
CA ALA A 128 -14.75 -0.08 -8.29
C ALA A 128 -15.09 1.41 -8.06
N VAL A 129 -15.13 2.20 -9.13
CA VAL A 129 -15.47 3.63 -9.06
C VAL A 129 -16.91 3.86 -8.59
N THR A 130 -17.86 3.09 -9.12
CA THR A 130 -19.28 3.22 -8.78
C THR A 130 -19.54 2.85 -7.31
N ARG A 131 -18.90 1.79 -6.80
CA ARG A 131 -19.03 1.35 -5.39
C ARG A 131 -18.48 2.37 -4.38
N THR A 132 -17.43 3.11 -4.73
CA THR A 132 -16.92 4.19 -3.87
C THR A 132 -17.86 5.39 -3.83
N ALA A 133 -18.63 5.64 -4.89
CA ALA A 133 -19.57 6.75 -4.99
C ALA A 133 -20.93 6.47 -4.32
N THR A 134 -21.35 5.21 -4.16
CA THR A 134 -22.66 4.84 -3.58
C THR A 134 -22.61 4.52 -2.08
N LEU A 135 -21.43 4.34 -1.48
CA LEU A 135 -21.26 4.04 -0.06
C LEU A 135 -20.93 5.28 0.80
N SER A 136 -21.12 6.49 0.23
CA SER A 136 -20.96 7.79 0.91
C SER A 136 -22.18 8.19 1.72
#